data_AF-A0A6L5X1G5-F1
#
_entry.id   AF-A0A6L5X1G5-F1
#
_cell.length_a   1.000
_cell.length_b   1.000
_cell.length_c   1.000
_cell.angle_alpha   90.00
_cell.angle_beta   90.00
_cell.angle_gamma   90.00
#
_symmetry.space_group_name_H-M   'P 1'
#
loop_
_entity.id
_entity.type
_entity.pdbx_description
1 polymer ?
#
loop_
_entity_poly.entity_id
_entity_poly.type
_entity_poly.pdbx_seq_one_letter_code
_entity_poly.pdbx_strand_id
1 'polypeptide(L)'
;MFISDKKYLTRNVAAAVFLLVFALIYEHFSHGVISGYMLGAWLIPLAGSIPYLGSERLHRRHAAENGEQRRAAASGLWQLGIFTLSQGFIMKGVIEIYGTTNRWTVVYVPAAALFFILAAGMAVMKRKES
;
A
#
# COMPACT_ATOMS: atom_id res chain seq x y z
N MET A 1 -12.40 -15.29 -4.25
CA MET A 1 -11.14 -15.80 -4.83
C MET A 1 -9.98 -15.40 -3.91
N PHE A 2 -9.59 -16.29 -3.00
CA PHE A 2 -8.47 -16.05 -2.08
C PHE A 2 -7.16 -15.99 -2.84
N ILE A 3 -6.45 -14.87 -2.73
CA ILE A 3 -5.04 -14.78 -3.11
C ILE A 3 -4.28 -15.43 -1.95
N SER A 4 -3.66 -16.58 -2.20
CA SER A 4 -2.75 -17.23 -1.23
C SER A 4 -1.74 -16.20 -0.70
N ASP A 5 -1.41 -16.23 0.59
CA ASP A 5 -0.44 -15.30 1.21
C ASP A 5 0.86 -15.20 0.41
N LYS A 6 1.29 -16.31 -0.19
CA LYS A 6 2.43 -16.36 -1.11
C LYS A 6 2.21 -15.47 -2.34
N LYS A 7 1.08 -15.63 -3.03
CA LYS A 7 0.74 -14.80 -4.22
C LYS A 7 0.62 -13.32 -3.87
N TYR A 8 0.05 -12.99 -2.71
CA TYR A 8 -0.05 -11.61 -2.22
C TYR A 8 1.34 -11.00 -2.01
N LEU A 9 2.21 -11.72 -1.31
CA LEU A 9 3.58 -11.29 -1.04
C LEU A 9 4.40 -11.19 -2.32
N THR A 10 4.32 -12.19 -3.21
CA THR A 10 5.02 -12.16 -4.50
C THR A 10 4.63 -10.94 -5.32
N ARG A 11 3.34 -10.57 -5.36
CA ARG A 11 2.89 -9.37 -6.08
C ARG A 11 3.46 -8.08 -5.46
N ASN A 12 3.45 -7.95 -4.14
CA ASN A 12 3.96 -6.75 -3.47
C ASN A 12 5.49 -6.65 -3.56
N VAL A 13 6.20 -7.78 -3.52
CA VAL A 13 7.65 -7.82 -3.77
C VAL A 13 7.95 -7.45 -5.22
N ALA A 14 7.20 -7.97 -6.19
CA ALA A 14 7.36 -7.58 -7.59
C ALA A 14 7.11 -6.08 -7.79
N ALA A 15 6.08 -5.52 -7.14
CA ALA A 15 5.83 -4.08 -7.15
C ALA A 15 6.97 -3.28 -6.50
N ALA A 16 7.52 -3.74 -5.37
CA ALA A 16 8.66 -3.10 -4.73
C ALA A 16 9.90 -3.11 -5.63
N VAL A 17 10.22 -4.25 -6.25
CA VAL A 17 11.34 -4.36 -7.20
C VAL A 17 11.13 -3.42 -8.38
N PHE A 18 9.92 -3.39 -8.94
CA PHE A 18 9.59 -2.46 -10.03
C PHE A 18 9.80 -1.00 -9.61
N LEU A 19 9.31 -0.58 -8.43
CA LEU A 19 9.48 0.77 -7.92
C LEU A 19 10.94 1.12 -7.66
N LEU A 20 11.73 0.18 -7.16
CA LEU A 20 13.17 0.37 -6.96
C LEU A 20 13.88 0.57 -8.29
N VAL A 21 13.64 -0.30 -9.27
CA VAL A 21 14.21 -0.17 -10.62
C VAL A 21 13.77 1.16 -11.25
N PHE A 22 12.50 1.52 -11.12
CA PHE A 22 11.98 2.80 -11.59
C PHE A 22 12.72 3.98 -10.96
N ALA A 23 12.90 3.99 -9.64
CA ALA A 23 13.62 5.04 -8.93
C ALA A 23 15.07 5.18 -9.39
N LEU A 24 15.79 4.07 -9.58
CA LEU A 24 17.18 4.06 -10.07
C LEU A 24 17.29 4.57 -11.52
N ILE A 25 16.35 4.16 -12.39
CA ILE A 25 16.27 4.68 -13.75
C ILE A 25 16.01 6.19 -13.72
N TYR A 26 15.07 6.63 -12.87
CA TYR A 26 14.70 8.04 -12.77
C TYR A 26 15.86 8.89 -12.25
N GLU A 27 16.62 8.39 -11.28
CA GLU A 27 17.85 9.02 -10.77
C GLU A 27 18.91 9.20 -11.86
N HIS A 28 19.08 8.18 -12.72
CA HIS A 28 20.01 8.29 -13.85
C HIS A 28 19.59 9.40 -14.82
N PHE A 29 18.29 9.53 -15.10
CA PHE A 29 17.77 10.56 -16.01
C PHE A 29 17.60 11.94 -15.35
N SER A 30 17.62 12.05 -14.03
CA SER A 30 17.49 13.32 -13.30
C SER A 30 18.81 14.08 -13.16
N HIS A 31 19.88 13.64 -13.84
CA HIS A 31 21.20 14.28 -13.80
C HIS A 31 21.77 14.40 -12.37
N GLY A 32 21.44 13.44 -11.50
CA GLY A 32 21.91 13.40 -10.10
C GLY A 32 21.00 14.12 -9.10
N VAL A 33 19.83 14.63 -9.51
CA VAL A 33 18.85 15.19 -8.58
C VAL A 33 18.03 14.05 -7.96
N ILE A 34 18.19 13.87 -6.65
CA ILE A 34 17.58 12.76 -5.89
C ILE A 34 16.40 13.29 -5.07
N SER A 35 15.33 12.49 -4.97
CA SER A 35 14.23 12.69 -4.02
C SER A 35 14.11 11.52 -3.07
N GLY A 36 14.01 11.82 -1.77
CA GLY A 36 13.75 10.82 -0.73
C GLY A 36 12.39 10.12 -0.91
N TYR A 37 11.39 10.80 -1.49
CA TYR A 37 10.09 10.17 -1.77
C TYR A 37 10.20 9.17 -2.93
N MET A 38 10.96 9.49 -3.97
CA MET A 38 11.18 8.57 -5.10
C MET A 38 11.94 7.33 -4.65
N LEU A 39 13.08 7.51 -3.98
CA LEU A 39 13.88 6.39 -3.45
C LEU A 39 13.16 5.60 -2.38
N GLY A 40 12.27 6.22 -1.60
CA GLY A 40 11.50 5.53 -0.56
C GLY A 40 10.30 4.74 -1.07
N ALA A 41 9.88 4.91 -2.33
CA ALA A 41 8.61 4.37 -2.82
C ALA A 41 8.55 2.83 -2.78
N TRP A 42 9.66 2.14 -3.03
CA TRP A 42 9.72 0.66 -3.02
C TRP A 42 9.50 0.05 -1.63
N LEU A 43 9.73 0.81 -0.55
CA LEU A 43 9.49 0.33 0.81
C LEU A 43 7.99 0.20 1.11
N ILE A 44 7.14 0.96 0.43
CA ILE A 44 5.71 1.04 0.75
C ILE A 44 4.99 -0.31 0.55
N PRO A 45 5.13 -1.02 -0.59
CA PRO A 45 4.55 -2.35 -0.74
C PRO A 45 5.05 -3.37 0.28
N LEU A 46 6.32 -3.27 0.71
CA LEU A 46 6.91 -4.19 1.69
C LEU A 46 6.40 -3.89 3.10
N ALA A 47 6.50 -2.63 3.53
CA ALA A 47 6.06 -2.17 4.84
C ALA A 47 4.55 -2.41 5.02
N GLY A 48 3.74 -2.14 3.99
CA GLY A 48 2.30 -2.41 4.00
C GLY A 48 1.95 -3.90 4.08
N SER A 49 2.86 -4.81 3.68
CA SER A 49 2.61 -6.26 3.74
C SER A 49 2.75 -6.83 5.16
N ILE A 50 3.59 -6.24 6.02
CA ILE A 50 3.85 -6.72 7.38
C ILE A 50 2.57 -6.74 8.26
N PRO A 51 1.85 -5.61 8.44
CA PRO A 51 0.62 -5.60 9.25
C PRO A 51 -0.51 -6.44 8.63
N TYR A 52 -0.55 -6.55 7.30
CA TYR A 52 -1.50 -7.44 6.63
C TYR A 52 -1.26 -8.89 7.06
N LEU A 53 -0.03 -9.39 6.98
CA LEU A 53 0.31 -10.76 7.41
C LEU A 53 0.02 -11.00 8.91
N GLY A 54 0.23 -9.98 9.76
CA GLY A 54 -0.10 -10.04 11.18
C GLY A 54 -1.61 -10.21 11.43
N SER A 55 -2.43 -9.38 10.77
CA SER A 55 -3.90 -9.45 10.91
C SER A 55 -4.50 -10.73 10.32
N GLU A 56 -3.95 -11.22 9.21
CA GLU A 56 -4.38 -12.45 8.51
C GLU A 56 -4.19 -13.68 9.41
N ARG A 57 -3.05 -13.77 10.10
CA ARG A 57 -2.74 -14.82 11.09
C ARG A 57 -3.64 -14.78 12.32
N LEU A 58 -3.93 -13.59 12.83
CA LEU A 58 -4.80 -13.42 14.01
C LEU A 58 -6.25 -13.81 13.67
N HIS A 59 -6.75 -13.44 12.50
CA HIS A 59 -8.13 -13.72 12.10
C HIS A 59 -8.38 -15.18 11.70
N ARG A 60 -7.38 -15.89 11.15
CA ARG A 60 -7.50 -17.34 10.92
C ARG A 60 -7.75 -18.13 12.22
N ARG A 61 -7.30 -17.62 13.37
CA ARG A 61 -7.54 -18.26 14.68
C ARG A 61 -8.96 -18.05 15.23
N HIS A 62 -9.70 -17.08 14.71
CA HIS A 62 -11.03 -16.67 15.20
C HIS A 62 -12.14 -16.84 14.15
N ALA A 63 -11.92 -17.66 13.12
CA ALA A 63 -12.77 -17.68 11.93
C ALA A 63 -14.21 -18.15 12.21
N ALA A 64 -15.17 -17.24 12.02
CA ALA A 64 -16.58 -17.54 11.80
C ALA A 64 -16.86 -17.58 10.28
N GLU A 65 -17.68 -18.55 9.85
CA GLU A 65 -17.90 -18.98 8.46
C GLU A 65 -18.47 -17.89 7.52
N ASN A 66 -19.01 -16.79 8.05
CA ASN A 66 -19.64 -15.72 7.28
C ASN A 66 -18.75 -14.47 7.03
N GLY A 67 -17.45 -14.53 7.37
CA GLY A 67 -16.51 -13.41 7.27
C GLY A 67 -15.76 -13.25 5.93
N GLU A 68 -15.97 -14.16 4.97
CA GLU A 68 -15.14 -14.27 3.77
C GLU A 68 -15.26 -13.06 2.82
N GLN A 69 -16.49 -12.63 2.52
CA GLN A 69 -16.73 -11.47 1.65
C GLN A 69 -16.11 -10.18 2.22
N ARG A 70 -16.21 -10.01 3.55
CA ARG A 70 -15.69 -8.83 4.27
C ARG A 70 -14.17 -8.84 4.29
N ARG A 71 -13.55 -10.01 4.45
CA ARG A 71 -12.10 -10.19 4.38
C ARG A 71 -11.55 -9.88 2.99
N ALA A 72 -12.23 -10.33 1.94
CA ALA A 72 -11.85 -10.01 0.57
C ALA A 72 -11.88 -8.49 0.34
N ALA A 73 -12.96 -7.82 0.77
CA ALA A 73 -13.09 -6.37 0.66
C ALA A 73 -12.04 -5.61 1.50
N ALA A 74 -11.75 -6.05 2.73
CA ALA A 74 -10.71 -5.45 3.58
C ALA A 74 -9.31 -5.60 2.95
N SER A 75 -9.00 -6.77 2.38
CA SER A 75 -7.74 -6.99 1.68
C SER A 75 -7.59 -6.15 0.41
N GLY A 76 -8.70 -5.90 -0.30
CA GLY A 76 -8.74 -5.00 -1.46
C GLY A 76 -8.48 -3.55 -1.07
N LEU A 77 -9.18 -3.05 -0.04
CA LEU A 77 -8.96 -1.69 0.48
C LEU A 77 -7.53 -1.50 1.00
N TRP A 78 -6.97 -2.51 1.66
CA TRP A 78 -5.58 -2.47 2.11
C TRP A 78 -4.60 -2.33 0.94
N GLN A 79 -4.81 -3.08 -0.14
CA GLN A 79 -4.00 -2.98 -1.37
C GLN A 79 -4.16 -1.61 -2.05
N LEU A 80 -5.37 -1.05 -2.06
CA LEU A 80 -5.61 0.29 -2.58
C LEU A 80 -4.89 1.36 -1.76
N GLY A 81 -4.80 1.20 -0.43
CA GLY A 81 -3.98 2.06 0.43
C GLY A 81 -2.50 2.02 0.07
N ILE A 82 -1.94 0.81 -0.08
CA ILE A 82 -0.54 0.61 -0.53
C ILE A 82 -0.30 1.27 -1.89
N PHE A 83 -1.19 1.03 -2.86
CA PHE A 83 -1.07 1.57 -4.21
C PHE A 83 -1.14 3.11 -4.22
N THR A 84 -2.12 3.67 -3.52
CA THR A 84 -2.32 5.13 -3.42
C THR A 84 -1.11 5.81 -2.79
N LEU A 85 -0.57 5.23 -1.72
CA LEU A 85 0.60 5.78 -1.04
C LEU A 85 1.86 5.69 -1.92
N SER A 86 2.06 4.55 -2.60
CA SER A 86 3.18 4.35 -3.53
C SER A 86 3.14 5.37 -4.66
N GLN A 87 1.96 5.56 -5.26
CA GLN A 87 1.75 6.55 -6.33
C GLN A 87 2.00 7.98 -5.83
N GLY A 88 1.56 8.31 -4.62
CA GLY A 88 1.82 9.61 -4.01
C GLY A 88 3.31 9.91 -3.84
N PHE A 89 4.09 8.91 -3.42
CA PHE A 89 5.55 9.05 -3.27
C PHE A 89 6.24 9.25 -4.61
N ILE A 90 5.84 8.51 -5.65
CA ILE A 90 6.36 8.71 -7.01
C ILE A 90 6.04 10.13 -7.48
N MET A 91 4.77 10.55 -7.43
CA MET A 91 4.35 11.87 -7.90
C MET A 91 5.06 13.01 -7.16
N LYS A 92 5.16 12.90 -5.84
CA LYS A 92 5.90 13.89 -5.03
C LYS A 92 7.39 13.90 -5.37
N GLY A 93 7.99 12.72 -5.58
CA GLY A 93 9.38 12.60 -5.96
C GLY A 93 9.68 13.21 -7.32
N VAL A 94 8.81 12.97 -8.32
CA VAL A 94 8.90 13.61 -9.64
C VAL A 94 8.90 15.13 -9.51
N ILE A 95 7.92 15.68 -8.79
CA ILE A 95 7.74 17.14 -8.63
C ILE A 95 8.93 17.79 -7.91
N GLU A 96 9.48 17.12 -6.89
CA GLU A 96 10.66 17.58 -6.15
C GLU A 96 11.91 17.56 -7.03
N ILE A 97 12.09 16.53 -7.86
CA ILE A 97 13.18 16.46 -8.83
C ILE A 97 13.08 17.59 -9.87
N TYR A 98 11.86 17.96 -10.27
CA TYR A 98 11.63 19.14 -11.12
C TYR A 98 11.86 20.49 -10.40
N GLY A 99 12.14 20.50 -9.10
CA GLY A 99 12.36 21.72 -8.33
C GLY A 99 11.10 22.56 -8.12
N THR A 100 9.91 21.96 -8.24
CA THR A 100 8.63 22.65 -8.06
C THR A 100 7.89 22.11 -6.84
N THR A 101 6.84 22.82 -6.42
CA THR A 101 5.94 22.33 -5.37
C THR A 101 4.52 22.24 -5.90
N ASN A 102 3.82 21.18 -5.53
CA ASN A 102 2.41 21.00 -5.88
C ASN A 102 1.63 20.54 -4.65
N ARG A 103 0.73 21.42 -4.18
CA ARG A 103 -0.10 21.19 -3.00
C ARG A 103 -0.99 19.95 -3.13
N TRP A 104 -1.36 19.55 -4.36
CA TRP A 104 -2.21 18.39 -4.60
C TRP A 104 -1.55 17.05 -4.26
N THR A 105 -0.21 16.99 -4.20
CA THR A 105 0.50 15.77 -3.76
C THR A 105 0.26 15.41 -2.30
N VAL A 106 -0.15 16.37 -1.48
CA VAL A 106 -0.51 16.13 -0.07
C VAL A 106 -1.73 15.23 0.07
N VAL A 107 -2.62 15.17 -0.92
CA VAL A 107 -3.88 14.41 -0.86
C VAL A 107 -3.69 12.89 -0.88
N TYR A 108 -2.56 12.40 -1.39
CA TYR A 108 -2.30 10.95 -1.46
C TYR A 108 -2.17 10.30 -0.07
N VAL A 109 -1.56 10.98 0.89
CA VAL A 109 -1.39 10.48 2.25
C VAL A 109 -2.73 10.29 2.99
N PRO A 110 -3.62 11.31 3.10
CA PRO A 110 -4.92 11.13 3.73
C PRO A 110 -5.81 10.15 2.97
N ALA A 111 -5.72 10.08 1.63
CA ALA A 111 -6.45 9.08 0.86
C ALA A 111 -6.00 7.64 1.18
N ALA A 112 -4.68 7.41 1.26
CA ALA A 112 -4.13 6.11 1.67
C ALA A 112 -4.52 5.77 3.12
N ALA A 113 -4.45 6.74 4.03
CA ALA A 113 -4.87 6.57 5.42
C ALA A 113 -6.35 6.19 5.52
N LEU A 114 -7.22 6.83 4.74
CA LEU A 114 -8.64 6.49 4.66
C LEU A 114 -8.83 5.02 4.23
N PHE A 115 -8.13 4.57 3.20
CA PHE A 115 -8.20 3.18 2.76
C PHE A 115 -7.71 2.19 3.84
N PHE A 116 -6.64 2.51 4.57
CA PHE A 116 -6.16 1.67 5.67
C PHE A 116 -7.15 1.62 6.84
N ILE A 117 -7.76 2.75 7.21
CA ILE A 117 -8.78 2.83 8.26
C ILE A 117 -10.02 2.02 7.87
N LEU A 118 -10.51 2.17 6.64
CA LEU A 118 -11.66 1.41 6.15
C LEU A 118 -11.36 -0.09 6.11
N ALA A 119 -10.16 -0.48 5.67
CA ALA A 119 -9.72 -1.88 5.69
C ALA A 119 -9.69 -2.44 7.12
N ALA A 120 -9.13 -1.69 8.08
CA ALA A 120 -9.08 -2.08 9.48
C ALA A 120 -10.48 -2.14 10.12
N GLY A 121 -11.36 -1.17 9.84
CA GLY A 121 -12.73 -1.15 10.32
C GLY A 121 -13.54 -2.37 9.85
N MET A 122 -13.40 -2.73 8.57
CA MET A 122 -14.04 -3.94 8.05
C MET A 122 -13.48 -5.24 8.63
N ALA A 123 -12.21 -5.23 9.05
CA ALA A 123 -11.61 -6.36 9.75
C ALA A 123 -12.16 -6.50 11.19
N VAL A 124 -12.36 -5.40 11.92
CA VAL A 124 -12.70 -5.42 13.36
C VAL A 124 -14.21 -5.53 13.64
N MET A 125 -15.09 -5.07 12.75
CA MET A 125 -16.54 -5.05 12.99
C MET A 125 -17.14 -6.46 13.23
N LYS A 126 -17.38 -6.82 14.49
CA LYS A 126 -18.25 -7.95 14.89
C LYS A 126 -19.69 -7.68 14.44
N ARG A 127 -20.38 -8.74 14.04
CA ARG A 127 -21.82 -8.68 13.72
C ARG A 127 -22.56 -8.23 14.99
N LYS A 128 -23.38 -7.19 14.89
CA LYS A 128 -24.42 -6.91 15.89
C LYS A 128 -25.41 -8.07 15.75
N GLU A 129 -25.46 -8.97 16.72
CA GLU A 129 -26.52 -9.97 16.78
C GLU A 129 -27.85 -9.22 16.88
N SER A 130 -28.74 -9.52 15.94
CA SER A 130 -30.13 -9.08 15.89
C SER A 130 -31.00 -10.27 16.25
#